data_AF-A0A1D6J3B2-F1
#
_entry.id   AF-A0A1D6J3B2-F1
#
_cell.length_a   1.000
_cell.length_b   1.000
_cell.length_c   1.000
_cell.angle_alpha   90.00
_cell.angle_beta   90.00
_cell.angle_gamma   90.00
#
_symmetry.space_group_name_H-M   'P 1'
#
loop_
_entity.id
_entity.type
_entity.pdbx_description
1 polymer ?
#
loop_
_entity_poly.entity_id
_entity_poly.type
_entity_poly.pdbx_seq_one_letter_code
_entity_poly.pdbx_strand_id
1 'polypeptide(L)'
;MASTKAPGPGEKHHSIDAQLHQLVPGKVSEDDKLIEYDALLVDRFLNILQDLHGPSLREFVQECYEVSADYEGKGDTTKLGELGAKLTGLAPADAILVASSILHMLNLANVAEEVQIAHRPVADPTQILSGGPNMNGGLNEVLLINKPFRNSKLKKGGFADEGSATTESDIEETLKRLVSEVGKSPEEVFEALKNQTVDLVFTAHPTQSARRLLQQKNARIRNCLTQLNAKDITDDDKQELDEAL
;
A
#
# COMPACT_ATOMS: atom_id res chain seq x y z
N MET A 1 8.29 41.15 25.59
CA MET A 1 7.81 39.99 26.36
C MET A 1 6.87 39.20 25.47
N ALA A 2 7.32 38.08 24.91
CA ALA A 2 6.45 37.16 24.18
C ALA A 2 5.89 36.15 25.19
N SER A 3 4.57 35.95 25.22
CA SER A 3 3.93 35.00 26.13
C SER A 3 3.90 33.62 25.47
N THR A 4 4.91 32.79 25.76
CA THR A 4 4.96 31.39 25.33
C THR A 4 3.93 30.58 26.11
N LYS A 5 2.68 30.60 25.64
CA LYS A 5 1.62 29.71 26.11
C LYS A 5 1.95 28.30 25.60
N ALA A 6 2.18 27.35 26.51
CA ALA A 6 2.37 25.95 26.13
C ALA A 6 1.08 25.40 25.46
N PRO A 7 1.21 24.51 24.47
CA PRO A 7 0.06 23.81 23.89
C PRO A 7 -0.64 22.96 24.96
N GLY A 8 -1.96 22.84 24.86
CA GLY A 8 -2.76 22.06 25.79
C GLY A 8 -2.83 20.58 25.37
N PRO A 9 -3.11 19.65 26.30
CA PRO A 9 -3.37 18.25 25.95
C PRO A 9 -4.67 18.17 25.13
N GLY A 10 -4.56 17.98 23.81
CA GLY A 10 -5.71 17.81 22.92
C GLY A 10 -5.73 18.64 21.63
N GLU A 11 -4.61 19.20 21.17
CA GLU A 11 -4.50 19.72 19.80
C GLU A 11 -4.60 18.57 18.79
N LYS A 12 -5.84 18.30 18.35
CA LYS A 12 -6.15 17.32 17.31
C LYS A 12 -5.71 17.86 15.95
N HIS A 13 -4.44 17.63 15.61
CA HIS A 13 -3.95 17.76 14.24
C HIS A 13 -4.82 16.91 13.28
N HIS A 14 -4.97 17.36 12.04
CA HIS A 14 -5.76 16.64 11.04
C HIS A 14 -5.03 15.38 10.56
N SER A 15 -5.79 14.28 10.48
CA SER A 15 -5.38 13.02 9.84
C SER A 15 -5.02 13.25 8.37
N ILE A 16 -4.13 12.44 7.83
CA ILE A 16 -3.78 12.45 6.40
C ILE A 16 -4.81 11.75 5.49
N ASP A 17 -5.84 11.12 6.07
CA ASP A 17 -6.90 10.38 5.38
C ASP A 17 -7.58 11.20 4.27
N ALA A 18 -7.89 12.48 4.55
CA ALA A 18 -8.56 13.37 3.60
C ALA A 18 -7.71 13.70 2.36
N GLN A 19 -6.38 13.58 2.45
CA GLN A 19 -5.42 13.84 1.39
C GLN A 19 -5.28 12.58 0.51
N LEU A 20 -5.15 11.40 1.12
CA LEU A 20 -5.17 10.12 0.42
C LEU A 20 -6.47 9.94 -0.38
N HIS A 21 -7.62 10.28 0.21
CA HIS A 21 -8.93 10.25 -0.44
C HIS A 21 -9.10 11.26 -1.58
N GLN A 22 -8.24 12.27 -1.71
CA GLN A 22 -8.23 13.17 -2.87
C GLN A 22 -7.38 12.63 -4.04
N LEU A 23 -6.36 11.81 -3.76
CA LEU A 23 -5.50 11.19 -4.77
C LEU A 23 -6.15 9.96 -5.42
N VAL A 24 -6.94 9.19 -4.65
CA VAL A 24 -7.51 7.93 -5.10
C VAL A 24 -8.99 8.14 -5.49
N PRO A 25 -9.38 7.94 -6.78
CA PRO A 25 -10.72 8.32 -7.28
C PRO A 25 -11.88 7.43 -6.77
N GLY A 26 -11.60 6.45 -5.92
CA GLY A 26 -12.56 5.52 -5.32
C GLY A 26 -11.88 4.23 -4.85
N LYS A 27 -12.56 3.48 -3.98
CA LYS A 27 -12.11 2.11 -3.61
C LYS A 27 -12.04 1.23 -4.85
N VAL A 28 -10.98 0.43 -5.00
CA VAL A 28 -10.88 -0.49 -6.15
C VAL A 28 -11.75 -1.74 -5.99
N SER A 29 -12.04 -2.14 -4.75
CA SER A 29 -12.93 -3.27 -4.42
C SER A 29 -13.67 -3.02 -3.09
N GLU A 30 -14.71 -3.80 -2.80
CA GLU A 30 -15.49 -3.69 -1.54
C GLU A 30 -14.62 -3.92 -0.28
N ASP A 31 -13.59 -4.78 -0.39
CA ASP A 31 -12.60 -5.09 0.63
C ASP A 31 -11.42 -4.11 0.67
N ASP A 32 -11.38 -3.10 -0.21
CA ASP A 32 -10.24 -2.19 -0.33
C ASP A 32 -10.16 -1.25 0.89
N LYS A 33 -9.15 -1.49 1.71
CA LYS A 33 -8.81 -0.76 2.94
C LYS A 33 -7.45 -0.07 2.87
N LEU A 34 -6.80 -0.03 1.71
CA LEU A 34 -5.44 0.50 1.58
C LEU A 34 -5.32 1.94 2.12
N ILE A 35 -6.31 2.80 1.86
CA ILE A 35 -6.36 4.17 2.40
C ILE A 35 -6.50 4.16 3.94
N GLU A 36 -7.38 3.32 4.48
CA GLU A 36 -7.60 3.15 5.92
C GLU A 36 -6.32 2.67 6.63
N TYR A 37 -5.52 1.84 5.95
CA TYR A 37 -4.24 1.33 6.43
C TYR A 37 -3.13 2.38 6.36
N ASP A 38 -2.97 3.07 5.22
CA ASP A 38 -1.98 4.13 5.03
C ASP A 38 -2.21 5.28 6.03
N ALA A 39 -3.47 5.71 6.20
CA ALA A 39 -3.84 6.75 7.15
C ALA A 39 -3.51 6.36 8.60
N LEU A 40 -3.88 5.14 9.02
CA LEU A 40 -3.58 4.64 10.37
C LEU A 40 -2.07 4.60 10.65
N LEU A 41 -1.27 4.04 9.73
CA LEU A 41 0.18 3.91 9.93
C LEU A 41 0.88 5.28 9.91
N VAL A 42 0.48 6.20 9.03
CA VAL A 42 1.08 7.54 8.97
C VAL A 42 0.66 8.40 10.17
N ASP A 43 -0.61 8.36 10.61
CA ASP A 43 -1.04 9.12 11.78
C ASP A 43 -0.32 8.64 13.06
N ARG A 44 -0.15 7.32 13.23
CA ARG A 44 0.69 6.74 14.31
C ARG A 44 2.14 7.24 14.19
N PHE A 45 2.73 7.18 13.00
CA PHE A 45 4.10 7.66 12.76
C PHE A 45 4.28 9.16 13.05
N LEU A 46 3.35 10.02 12.62
CA LEU A 46 3.42 11.46 12.85
C LEU A 46 3.28 11.82 14.33
N ASN A 47 2.47 11.08 15.09
CA ASN A 47 2.39 11.26 16.54
C ASN A 47 3.70 10.83 17.24
N ILE A 48 4.28 9.70 16.86
CA ILE A 48 5.61 9.26 17.37
C ILE A 48 6.70 10.29 17.00
N LEU A 49 6.66 10.86 15.79
CA LEU A 49 7.58 11.91 15.37
C LEU A 49 7.43 13.18 16.23
N GLN A 50 6.20 13.56 16.57
CA GLN A 50 5.89 14.68 17.47
C GLN A 50 6.35 14.44 18.90
N ASP A 51 6.17 13.23 19.45
CA ASP A 51 6.58 12.89 20.81
C ASP A 51 8.12 12.84 20.96
N LEU A 52 8.84 12.45 19.90
CA LEU A 52 10.31 12.34 19.91
C LEU A 52 11.04 13.63 19.50
N HIS A 53 10.45 14.43 18.62
CA HIS A 53 11.13 15.59 18.01
C HIS A 53 10.34 16.91 18.07
N GLY A 54 9.14 16.91 18.65
CA GLY A 54 8.29 18.09 18.83
C GLY A 54 7.35 18.39 17.65
N PRO A 55 6.30 19.19 17.88
CA PRO A 55 5.24 19.44 16.90
C PRO A 55 5.76 20.09 15.62
N SER A 56 6.73 21.01 15.70
CA SER A 56 7.21 21.74 14.51
C SER A 56 7.90 20.86 13.47
N LEU A 57 8.52 19.73 13.85
CA LEU A 57 9.05 18.77 12.87
C LEU A 57 7.92 17.92 12.28
N ARG A 58 6.95 17.50 13.09
CA ARG A 58 5.73 16.80 12.64
C ARG A 58 4.95 17.65 11.63
N GLU A 59 4.76 18.93 11.93
CA GLU A 59 4.10 19.91 11.06
C GLU A 59 4.87 20.07 9.75
N PHE A 60 6.20 20.26 9.79
CA PHE A 60 7.01 20.38 8.56
C PHE A 60 6.98 19.12 7.68
N VAL A 61 7.04 17.92 8.28
CA VAL A 61 6.93 16.66 7.53
C VAL A 61 5.53 16.48 6.94
N GLN A 62 4.49 16.85 7.69
CA GLN A 62 3.11 16.83 7.21
C GLN A 62 2.87 17.83 6.06
N GLU A 63 3.37 19.07 6.16
CA GLU A 63 3.35 20.03 5.05
C GLU A 63 4.08 19.51 3.79
N CYS A 64 5.23 18.85 3.95
CA CYS A 64 5.97 18.27 2.82
C CYS A 64 5.17 17.16 2.11
N TYR A 65 4.46 16.34 2.88
CA TYR A 65 3.57 15.31 2.36
C TYR A 65 2.36 15.94 1.64
N GLU A 66 1.74 16.94 2.25
CA GLU A 66 0.57 17.65 1.70
C GLU A 66 0.88 18.38 0.39
N VAL A 67 2.00 19.10 0.30
CA VAL A 67 2.44 19.76 -0.95
C VAL A 67 2.80 18.74 -2.04
N SER A 68 3.29 17.55 -1.68
CA SER A 68 3.57 16.47 -2.62
C SER A 68 2.30 15.82 -3.17
N ALA A 69 1.28 15.61 -2.32
CA ALA A 69 -0.04 15.17 -2.75
C ALA A 69 -0.73 16.21 -3.64
N ASP A 70 -0.66 17.49 -3.28
CA ASP A 70 -1.24 18.58 -4.06
C ASP A 70 -0.60 18.69 -5.46
N TYR A 71 0.70 18.39 -5.57
CA TYR A 71 1.38 18.25 -6.86
C TYR A 71 0.85 17.07 -7.67
N GLU A 72 0.79 15.86 -7.11
CA GLU A 72 0.37 14.65 -7.83
C GLU A 72 -1.07 14.77 -8.38
N GLY A 73 -1.98 15.33 -7.58
CA GLY A 73 -3.38 15.50 -7.99
C GLY A 73 -3.64 16.61 -9.03
N LYS A 74 -2.68 17.52 -9.28
CA LYS A 74 -2.90 18.74 -10.09
C LYS A 74 -1.84 18.99 -11.18
N GLY A 75 -0.67 18.36 -11.10
CA GLY A 75 0.47 18.58 -12.00
C GLY A 75 1.15 19.96 -11.86
N ASP A 76 0.85 20.72 -10.79
CA ASP A 76 1.32 22.10 -10.63
C ASP A 76 2.79 22.15 -10.19
N THR A 77 3.69 22.30 -11.17
CA THR A 77 5.14 22.37 -10.94
C THR A 77 5.59 23.52 -10.04
N THR A 78 4.76 24.53 -9.77
CA THR A 78 5.09 25.56 -8.77
C THR A 78 5.18 24.98 -7.36
N LYS A 79 4.43 23.91 -7.04
CA LYS A 79 4.48 23.18 -5.77
C LYS A 79 5.82 22.51 -5.51
N LEU A 80 6.48 22.02 -6.55
CA LEU A 80 7.85 21.52 -6.44
C LEU A 80 8.86 22.65 -6.12
N GLY A 81 8.58 23.88 -6.59
CA GLY A 81 9.34 25.08 -6.22
C GLY A 81 9.15 25.48 -4.76
N GLU A 82 7.89 25.50 -4.28
CA GLU A 82 7.56 25.75 -2.87
C GLU A 82 8.23 24.72 -1.94
N LEU A 83 8.13 23.43 -2.29
CA LEU A 83 8.74 22.33 -1.53
C LEU A 83 10.28 22.39 -1.56
N GLY A 84 10.88 22.66 -2.72
CA GLY A 84 12.33 22.83 -2.87
C GLY A 84 12.88 23.99 -2.04
N ALA A 85 12.16 25.12 -1.96
CA ALA A 85 12.51 26.25 -1.11
C ALA A 85 12.42 25.91 0.40
N LYS A 86 11.39 25.17 0.83
CA LYS A 86 11.29 24.65 2.21
C LYS A 86 12.45 23.72 2.55
N LEU A 87 12.73 22.71 1.71
CA LEU A 87 13.76 21.70 1.96
C LEU A 87 15.19 22.26 1.94
N THR A 88 15.49 23.21 1.04
CA THR A 88 16.83 23.83 0.97
C THR A 88 17.12 24.83 2.10
N GLY A 89 16.11 25.27 2.85
CA GLY A 89 16.26 26.12 4.03
C GLY A 89 16.56 25.36 5.33
N LEU A 90 16.49 24.03 5.33
CA LEU A 90 16.71 23.20 6.53
C LEU A 90 18.18 23.18 6.98
N ALA A 91 18.42 23.08 8.29
CA ALA A 91 19.74 22.73 8.79
C ALA A 91 20.05 21.24 8.45
N PRO A 92 21.34 20.85 8.32
CA PRO A 92 21.69 19.49 7.92
C PRO A 92 21.13 18.37 8.80
N ALA A 93 20.93 18.62 10.10
CA ALA A 93 20.31 17.66 11.02
C ALA A 93 18.80 17.47 10.70
N ASP A 94 18.07 18.57 10.51
CA ASP A 94 16.64 18.56 10.22
C ASP A 94 16.38 17.95 8.84
N ALA A 95 17.21 18.26 7.84
CA ALA A 95 17.16 17.64 6.51
C ALA A 95 17.31 16.11 6.56
N ILE A 96 18.20 15.58 7.42
CA ILE A 96 18.34 14.14 7.64
C ILE A 96 17.09 13.55 8.31
N LEU A 97 16.51 14.23 9.30
CA LEU A 97 15.29 13.77 9.98
C LEU A 97 14.07 13.78 9.07
N VAL A 98 13.86 14.83 8.27
CA VAL A 98 12.78 14.93 7.28
C VAL A 98 12.93 13.84 6.21
N ALA A 99 14.11 13.68 5.62
CA ALA A 99 14.36 12.65 4.60
C ALA A 99 14.17 11.22 5.16
N SER A 100 14.60 10.98 6.40
CA SER A 100 14.38 9.70 7.09
C SER A 100 12.90 9.47 7.39
N SER A 101 12.15 10.52 7.73
CA SER A 101 10.71 10.44 8.03
C SER A 101 9.89 10.08 6.80
N ILE A 102 10.12 10.76 5.67
CA ILE A 102 9.48 10.44 4.38
C ILE A 102 9.86 9.03 3.92
N LEU A 103 11.11 8.60 4.11
CA LEU A 103 11.53 7.22 3.84
C LEU A 103 10.79 6.21 4.74
N HIS A 104 10.59 6.51 6.01
CA HIS A 104 9.82 5.64 6.92
C HIS A 104 8.34 5.57 6.54
N MET A 105 7.71 6.69 6.18
CA MET A 105 6.33 6.71 5.67
C MET A 105 6.17 5.87 4.39
N LEU A 106 7.12 5.94 3.45
CA LEU A 106 7.12 5.07 2.26
C LEU A 106 7.28 3.58 2.61
N ASN A 107 8.11 3.24 3.61
CA ASN A 107 8.22 1.85 4.06
C ASN A 107 6.93 1.35 4.75
N LEU A 108 6.14 2.23 5.38
CA LEU A 108 4.84 1.91 5.97
C LEU A 108 3.76 1.71 4.90
N ALA A 109 3.72 2.56 3.87
CA ALA A 109 2.80 2.40 2.74
C ALA A 109 3.03 1.07 1.99
N ASN A 110 4.29 0.72 1.72
CA ASN A 110 4.63 -0.59 1.15
C ASN A 110 4.15 -1.77 2.03
N VAL A 111 4.19 -1.60 3.37
CA VAL A 111 3.71 -2.60 4.34
C VAL A 111 2.18 -2.70 4.36
N ALA A 112 1.46 -1.58 4.20
CA ALA A 112 0.01 -1.57 4.02
C ALA A 112 -0.41 -2.24 2.69
N GLU A 113 0.33 -1.97 1.60
CA GLU A 113 0.12 -2.62 0.30
C GLU A 113 0.32 -4.14 0.41
N GLU A 114 1.41 -4.61 1.04
CA GLU A 114 1.65 -6.02 1.31
C GLU A 114 0.49 -6.70 2.08
N VAL A 115 -0.09 -6.03 3.09
CA VAL A 115 -1.26 -6.56 3.82
C VAL A 115 -2.51 -6.59 2.93
N GLN A 116 -2.78 -5.52 2.19
CA GLN A 116 -3.94 -5.45 1.30
C GLN A 116 -3.87 -6.51 0.19
N ILE A 117 -2.70 -6.74 -0.40
CA ILE A 117 -2.48 -7.77 -1.43
C ILE A 117 -2.70 -9.17 -0.83
N ALA A 118 -2.12 -9.44 0.34
CA ALA A 118 -2.17 -10.77 0.96
C ALA A 118 -3.57 -11.19 1.44
N HIS A 119 -4.46 -10.24 1.74
CA HIS A 119 -5.79 -10.51 2.31
C HIS A 119 -6.97 -10.16 1.38
N ARG A 120 -6.71 -9.62 0.18
CA ARG A 120 -7.76 -9.35 -0.82
C ARG A 120 -8.42 -10.66 -1.28
N PRO A 121 -9.75 -10.81 -1.19
CA PRO A 121 -10.43 -12.03 -1.59
C PRO A 121 -10.23 -12.37 -3.06
N VAL A 122 -10.16 -13.68 -3.36
CA VAL A 122 -10.34 -14.16 -4.73
C VAL A 122 -11.84 -14.05 -5.07
N ALA A 123 -12.17 -13.25 -6.08
CA ALA A 123 -13.55 -13.03 -6.49
C ALA A 123 -14.16 -14.30 -7.14
N ASP A 124 -15.11 -14.93 -6.45
CA ASP A 124 -15.76 -16.19 -6.84
C ASP A 124 -16.34 -16.13 -8.27
N PRO A 125 -15.87 -16.98 -9.21
CA PRO A 125 -16.38 -17.03 -10.58
C PRO A 125 -17.89 -17.33 -10.70
N THR A 126 -18.50 -17.98 -9.70
CA THR A 126 -19.92 -18.34 -9.74
C THR A 126 -20.86 -17.13 -9.60
N GLN A 127 -20.37 -15.99 -9.10
CA GLN A 127 -21.16 -14.76 -8.93
C GLN A 127 -21.21 -13.86 -10.20
N ILE A 128 -20.59 -14.27 -11.31
CA ILE A 128 -20.45 -13.43 -12.52
C ILE A 128 -21.77 -13.25 -13.30
N LEU A 129 -22.74 -14.16 -13.17
CA LEU A 129 -23.92 -14.26 -14.05
C LEU A 129 -25.00 -13.17 -13.91
N SER A 130 -24.77 -12.09 -13.14
CA SER A 130 -25.81 -11.09 -12.80
C SER A 130 -25.48 -9.62 -13.03
N GLY A 131 -24.30 -9.26 -13.57
CA GLY A 131 -23.91 -7.85 -13.74
C GLY A 131 -23.01 -7.58 -14.93
N GLY A 132 -23.56 -6.97 -15.99
CA GLY A 132 -22.80 -6.51 -17.16
C GLY A 132 -21.97 -5.24 -16.89
N PRO A 133 -20.92 -4.97 -17.69
CA PRO A 133 -19.98 -3.88 -17.44
C PRO A 133 -20.54 -2.50 -17.83
N ASN A 134 -20.39 -1.51 -16.96
CA ASN A 134 -20.61 -0.10 -17.28
C ASN A 134 -19.27 0.52 -17.75
N MET A 135 -19.20 0.89 -19.03
CA MET A 135 -17.96 1.36 -19.67
C MET A 135 -17.87 2.90 -19.68
N ASN A 136 -17.39 3.50 -18.59
CA ASN A 136 -16.97 4.90 -18.55
C ASN A 136 -15.93 5.14 -17.45
N GLY A 137 -14.66 5.29 -17.83
CA GLY A 137 -13.54 5.64 -16.95
C GLY A 137 -12.30 5.96 -17.79
N GLY A 138 -11.72 7.15 -17.61
CA GLY A 138 -10.59 7.63 -18.39
C GLY A 138 -9.25 7.02 -17.94
N LEU A 139 -8.33 6.86 -18.89
CA LEU A 139 -6.97 6.37 -18.62
C LEU A 139 -6.09 7.51 -18.07
N ASN A 140 -5.96 7.59 -16.75
CA ASN A 140 -4.93 8.41 -16.09
C ASN A 140 -3.76 7.49 -15.71
N GLU A 141 -2.70 7.53 -16.52
CA GLU A 141 -1.69 6.44 -16.61
C GLU A 141 -0.57 6.49 -15.55
N VAL A 142 -0.61 7.44 -14.60
CA VAL A 142 0.51 7.70 -13.66
C VAL A 142 0.37 6.94 -12.33
N LEU A 143 -0.85 6.78 -11.80
CA LEU A 143 -1.09 6.17 -10.47
C LEU A 143 -1.34 4.64 -10.51
N LEU A 144 -0.84 3.95 -11.55
CA LEU A 144 -1.15 2.53 -11.83
C LEU A 144 0.05 1.58 -11.75
N ILE A 145 1.24 2.05 -11.38
CA ILE A 145 2.47 1.25 -11.44
C ILE A 145 2.50 0.10 -10.40
N ASN A 146 1.89 0.27 -9.23
CA ASN A 146 1.72 -0.79 -8.21
C ASN A 146 0.31 -0.72 -7.58
N LYS A 147 -0.73 -1.23 -8.28
CA LYS A 147 -2.05 -1.57 -7.68
C LYS A 147 -2.67 -2.82 -8.33
N PRO A 148 -2.32 -4.03 -7.84
CA PRO A 148 -2.87 -5.30 -8.35
C PRO A 148 -4.35 -5.50 -7.90
N PHE A 149 -5.22 -5.98 -8.82
CA PHE A 149 -6.70 -6.15 -8.75
C PHE A 149 -7.28 -6.62 -7.39
N ARG A 150 -7.92 -7.79 -7.14
CA ARG A 150 -8.35 -8.97 -7.92
C ARG A 150 -9.80 -8.84 -8.37
N ASN A 151 -10.11 -9.23 -9.62
CA ASN A 151 -11.46 -9.12 -10.16
C ASN A 151 -11.76 -10.14 -11.27
N SER A 152 -12.53 -11.18 -10.94
CA SER A 152 -12.91 -12.23 -11.90
C SER A 152 -13.84 -11.73 -13.01
N LYS A 153 -14.49 -10.57 -12.84
CA LYS A 153 -15.27 -9.89 -13.90
C LYS A 153 -14.42 -9.34 -15.05
N LEU A 154 -13.08 -9.35 -14.92
CA LEU A 154 -12.16 -8.87 -15.95
C LEU A 154 -11.40 -9.97 -16.71
N LYS A 155 -11.42 -11.23 -16.23
CA LYS A 155 -10.78 -12.35 -16.95
C LYS A 155 -11.47 -12.53 -18.32
N LYS A 156 -10.73 -12.36 -19.42
CA LYS A 156 -11.22 -12.54 -20.80
C LYS A 156 -10.92 -13.93 -21.37
N GLY A 157 -10.24 -14.80 -20.62
CA GLY A 157 -9.75 -16.08 -21.08
C GLY A 157 -8.53 -15.94 -22.00
N GLY A 158 -7.73 -14.88 -21.86
CA GLY A 158 -6.66 -14.54 -22.81
C GLY A 158 -5.33 -14.20 -22.13
N PHE A 159 -4.24 -14.20 -22.89
CA PHE A 159 -2.89 -13.89 -22.39
C PHE A 159 -2.74 -12.52 -21.70
N ALA A 160 -3.68 -11.59 -21.91
CA ALA A 160 -3.73 -10.32 -21.19
C ALA A 160 -4.09 -10.50 -19.69
N ASP A 161 -4.81 -11.57 -19.34
CA ASP A 161 -5.21 -11.86 -17.96
C ASP A 161 -3.99 -12.25 -17.11
N GLU A 162 -3.02 -12.95 -17.69
CA GLU A 162 -1.76 -13.36 -17.04
C GLU A 162 -0.79 -12.18 -16.81
N GLY A 163 -1.11 -10.99 -17.33
CA GLY A 163 -0.30 -9.77 -17.19
C GLY A 163 -0.40 -9.07 -15.82
N SER A 164 -1.23 -9.58 -14.92
CA SER A 164 -1.35 -9.11 -13.54
C SER A 164 -1.64 -10.29 -12.63
N ALA A 165 -1.10 -10.27 -11.41
CA ALA A 165 -1.28 -11.29 -10.36
C ALA A 165 -2.75 -11.46 -9.87
N THR A 166 -3.70 -10.93 -10.62
CA THR A 166 -5.04 -10.57 -10.18
C THR A 166 -6.14 -10.84 -11.20
N THR A 167 -5.73 -11.12 -12.43
CA THR A 167 -6.47 -11.83 -13.46
C THR A 167 -5.77 -13.14 -13.86
N GLU A 168 -4.52 -13.39 -13.40
CA GLU A 168 -3.76 -14.62 -13.62
C GLU A 168 -4.55 -15.91 -13.33
N SER A 169 -4.24 -16.96 -14.07
CA SER A 169 -4.70 -18.32 -13.78
C SER A 169 -3.98 -18.89 -12.55
N ASP A 170 -4.74 -19.42 -11.58
CA ASP A 170 -4.15 -20.29 -10.56
C ASP A 170 -3.70 -21.65 -11.16
N ILE A 171 -3.04 -22.48 -10.36
CA ILE A 171 -2.50 -23.76 -10.85
C ILE A 171 -3.62 -24.75 -11.29
N GLU A 172 -4.78 -24.74 -10.65
CA GLU A 172 -5.90 -25.61 -11.02
C GLU A 172 -6.64 -25.07 -12.26
N GLU A 173 -6.83 -23.76 -12.37
CA GLU A 173 -7.29 -23.10 -13.60
C GLU A 173 -6.35 -23.42 -14.78
N THR A 174 -5.04 -23.30 -14.58
CA THR A 174 -4.00 -23.61 -15.58
C THR A 174 -4.06 -25.08 -16.02
N LEU A 175 -4.16 -26.01 -15.07
CA LEU A 175 -4.25 -27.44 -15.36
C LEU A 175 -5.55 -27.82 -16.08
N LYS A 176 -6.70 -27.25 -15.65
CA LYS A 176 -7.98 -27.39 -16.37
C LYS A 176 -7.83 -26.92 -17.81
N ARG A 177 -7.29 -25.71 -18.01
CA ARG A 177 -7.09 -25.07 -19.31
C ARG A 177 -6.23 -25.91 -20.26
N LEU A 178 -5.13 -26.47 -19.77
CA LEU A 178 -4.28 -27.38 -20.54
C LEU A 178 -5.04 -28.61 -21.06
N VAL A 179 -5.95 -29.17 -20.26
CA VAL A 179 -6.75 -30.35 -20.64
C VAL A 179 -7.96 -29.97 -21.51
N SER A 180 -8.68 -28.88 -21.20
CA SER A 180 -9.96 -28.54 -21.85
C SER A 180 -9.84 -27.63 -23.07
N GLU A 181 -8.92 -26.66 -23.09
CA GLU A 181 -8.72 -25.73 -24.21
C GLU A 181 -7.57 -26.16 -25.12
N VAL A 182 -6.44 -26.58 -24.53
CA VAL A 182 -5.23 -26.97 -25.27
C VAL A 182 -5.26 -28.45 -25.69
N GLY A 183 -6.16 -29.25 -25.10
CA GLY A 183 -6.40 -30.64 -25.48
C GLY A 183 -5.29 -31.61 -25.08
N LYS A 184 -4.53 -31.30 -24.02
CA LYS A 184 -3.47 -32.18 -23.49
C LYS A 184 -4.02 -33.29 -22.61
N SER A 185 -3.40 -34.46 -22.69
CA SER A 185 -3.73 -35.57 -21.78
C SER A 185 -3.24 -35.25 -20.36
N PRO A 186 -3.96 -35.67 -19.29
CA PRO A 186 -3.49 -35.51 -17.92
C PRO A 186 -2.11 -36.14 -17.68
N GLU A 187 -1.81 -37.24 -18.37
CA GLU A 187 -0.52 -37.93 -18.33
C GLU A 187 0.60 -37.10 -18.99
N GLU A 188 0.35 -36.47 -20.14
CA GLU A 188 1.31 -35.55 -20.76
C GLU A 188 1.66 -34.38 -19.83
N VAL A 189 0.65 -33.80 -19.17
CA VAL A 189 0.83 -32.68 -18.24
C VAL A 189 1.58 -33.14 -16.98
N PHE A 190 1.29 -34.33 -16.47
CA PHE A 190 1.98 -34.90 -15.31
C PHE A 190 3.45 -35.24 -15.58
N GLU A 191 3.78 -35.82 -16.75
CA GLU A 191 5.18 -36.03 -17.13
C GLU A 191 5.91 -34.71 -17.43
N ALA A 192 5.24 -33.68 -17.95
CA ALA A 192 5.84 -32.35 -18.08
C ALA A 192 6.21 -31.76 -16.71
N LEU A 193 5.30 -31.80 -15.73
CA LEU A 193 5.54 -31.30 -14.37
C LEU A 193 6.70 -32.02 -13.66
N LYS A 194 6.84 -33.35 -13.82
CA LYS A 194 7.97 -34.11 -13.25
C LYS A 194 9.35 -33.65 -13.75
N ASN A 195 9.41 -33.15 -14.99
CA ASN A 195 10.64 -32.74 -15.66
C ASN A 195 10.85 -31.22 -15.62
N GLN A 196 9.89 -30.46 -15.07
CA GLN A 196 9.99 -29.02 -14.90
C GLN A 196 10.85 -28.69 -13.67
N THR A 197 11.79 -27.77 -13.83
CA THR A 197 12.58 -27.19 -12.72
C THR A 197 12.53 -25.67 -12.83
N VAL A 198 12.27 -24.99 -11.71
CA VAL A 198 12.36 -23.53 -11.58
C VAL A 198 13.45 -23.23 -10.56
N ASP A 199 14.51 -22.55 -10.97
CA ASP A 199 15.61 -22.12 -10.11
C ASP A 199 15.54 -20.61 -9.87
N LEU A 200 15.66 -20.18 -8.62
CA LEU A 200 15.48 -18.79 -8.19
C LEU A 200 16.80 -18.22 -7.68
N VAL A 201 17.58 -17.65 -8.60
CA VAL A 201 18.89 -17.08 -8.31
C VAL A 201 18.74 -15.70 -7.66
N PHE A 202 18.83 -15.66 -6.32
CA PHE A 202 18.80 -14.41 -5.56
C PHE A 202 20.05 -13.56 -5.81
N THR A 203 19.84 -12.30 -6.21
CA THR A 203 20.88 -11.30 -6.43
C THR A 203 20.95 -10.30 -5.26
N ALA A 204 22.05 -9.54 -5.16
CA ALA A 204 22.17 -8.47 -4.19
C ALA A 204 21.35 -7.24 -4.64
N HIS A 205 20.49 -6.72 -3.76
CA HIS A 205 19.70 -5.52 -4.02
C HIS A 205 20.61 -4.27 -4.06
N PRO A 206 20.57 -3.42 -5.11
CA PRO A 206 21.65 -2.47 -5.43
C PRO A 206 21.78 -1.29 -4.46
N THR A 207 20.73 -0.92 -3.74
CA THR A 207 20.68 0.31 -2.91
C THR A 207 20.41 0.07 -1.43
N GLN A 208 19.98 -1.14 -1.04
CA GLN A 208 19.51 -1.40 0.33
C GLN A 208 19.67 -2.87 0.72
N SER A 209 20.58 -3.15 1.67
CA SER A 209 20.68 -4.48 2.30
C SER A 209 19.56 -4.68 3.31
N ALA A 210 18.55 -5.48 2.98
CA ALA A 210 17.43 -5.81 3.85
C ALA A 210 17.89 -6.60 5.09
N ARG A 211 18.17 -5.91 6.20
CA ARG A 211 18.58 -6.54 7.47
C ARG A 211 17.42 -7.38 8.01
N ARG A 212 17.68 -8.64 8.42
CA ARG A 212 16.68 -9.55 8.99
C ARG A 212 15.82 -8.91 10.10
N LEU A 213 16.41 -8.07 10.96
CA LEU A 213 15.71 -7.37 12.04
C LEU A 213 14.67 -6.35 11.52
N LEU A 214 14.93 -5.68 10.40
CA LEU A 214 13.96 -4.76 9.77
C LEU A 214 12.78 -5.56 9.21
N GLN A 215 13.07 -6.63 8.47
CA GLN A 215 12.02 -7.54 7.95
C GLN A 215 11.17 -8.16 9.06
N GLN A 216 11.77 -8.47 10.22
CA GLN A 216 11.04 -8.92 11.41
C GLN A 216 10.18 -7.82 12.06
N LYS A 217 10.57 -6.54 11.99
CA LYS A 217 9.71 -5.42 12.42
C LYS A 217 8.53 -5.22 11.46
N ASN A 218 8.79 -5.15 10.15
CA ASN A 218 7.73 -5.03 9.14
C ASN A 218 6.72 -6.17 9.26
N ALA A 219 7.17 -7.41 9.50
CA ALA A 219 6.29 -8.55 9.74
C ALA A 219 5.39 -8.40 10.98
N ARG A 220 5.85 -7.72 12.05
CA ARG A 220 5.00 -7.42 13.22
C ARG A 220 3.93 -6.38 12.88
N ILE A 221 4.32 -5.29 12.22
CA ILE A 221 3.40 -4.23 11.77
C ILE A 221 2.30 -4.84 10.89
N ARG A 222 2.65 -5.69 9.91
CA ARG A 222 1.69 -6.44 9.09
C ARG A 222 0.72 -7.27 9.95
N ASN A 223 1.25 -8.04 10.91
CA ASN A 223 0.41 -8.89 11.78
C ASN A 223 -0.54 -8.08 12.66
N CYS A 224 -0.10 -6.95 13.24
CA CYS A 224 -0.96 -6.07 14.02
C CYS A 224 -2.07 -5.47 13.13
N LEU A 225 -1.71 -4.96 11.94
CA LEU A 225 -2.64 -4.37 10.97
C LEU A 225 -3.72 -5.37 10.50
N THR A 226 -3.34 -6.62 10.22
CA THR A 226 -4.30 -7.70 9.90
C THR A 226 -5.25 -7.98 11.07
N GLN A 227 -4.74 -8.10 12.31
CA GLN A 227 -5.56 -8.45 13.47
C GLN A 227 -6.52 -7.32 13.87
N LEU A 228 -6.09 -6.06 13.84
CA LEU A 228 -6.92 -4.87 14.05
C LEU A 228 -8.11 -4.78 13.07
N ASN A 229 -8.06 -5.51 11.97
CA ASN A 229 -9.08 -5.56 10.92
C ASN A 229 -9.89 -6.87 10.89
N ALA A 230 -9.74 -7.74 11.89
CA ALA A 230 -10.62 -8.89 12.10
C ALA A 230 -12.06 -8.43 12.37
N LYS A 231 -13.04 -9.23 11.95
CA LYS A 231 -14.47 -8.88 12.03
C LYS A 231 -15.03 -8.92 13.45
N ASP A 232 -14.46 -9.77 14.30
CA ASP A 232 -14.98 -10.15 15.61
C ASP A 232 -13.95 -9.86 16.72
N ILE A 233 -13.23 -8.75 16.61
CA ILE A 233 -12.26 -8.26 17.61
C ILE A 233 -12.97 -7.57 18.78
N THR A 234 -12.50 -7.75 20.02
CA THR A 234 -13.03 -7.01 21.19
C THR A 234 -12.39 -5.62 21.32
N ASP A 235 -13.03 -4.70 22.04
CA ASP A 235 -12.45 -3.37 22.29
C ASP A 235 -11.14 -3.45 23.09
N ASP A 236 -11.02 -4.43 24.01
CA ASP A 236 -9.80 -4.69 24.79
C ASP A 236 -8.66 -5.21 23.88
N ASP A 237 -8.90 -6.25 23.07
CA ASP A 237 -7.92 -6.78 22.08
C ASP A 237 -7.45 -5.68 21.12
N LYS A 238 -8.39 -4.81 20.73
CA LYS A 238 -8.14 -3.70 19.80
C LYS A 238 -7.26 -2.62 20.44
N GLN A 239 -7.42 -2.33 21.73
CA GLN A 239 -6.52 -1.43 22.45
C GLN A 239 -5.12 -2.05 22.58
N GLU A 240 -5.00 -3.32 23.00
CA GLU A 240 -3.70 -3.98 23.10
C GLU A 240 -2.94 -4.01 21.76
N LEU A 241 -3.65 -4.23 20.64
CA LEU A 241 -3.05 -4.23 19.30
C LEU A 241 -2.73 -2.82 18.76
N ASP A 242 -3.42 -1.77 19.20
CA ASP A 242 -3.12 -0.38 18.83
C ASP A 242 -1.94 0.18 19.65
N GLU A 243 -1.75 -0.30 20.89
CA GLU A 243 -0.55 -0.03 21.72
C GLU A 243 0.69 -0.83 21.26
N ALA A 244 0.50 -1.93 20.53
CA ALA A 244 1.57 -2.82 20.07
C ALA A 244 2.08 -2.53 18.63
N LEU A 245 1.54 -1.50 17.95
CA LEU A 245 1.77 -1.17 16.54
C LEU A 245 2.95 -0.19 16.31
#